data_AF-A0A914Y6F9-F1
#
_entry.id   AF-A0A914Y6F9-F1
#
_cell.length_a   1.000
_cell.length_b   1.000
_cell.length_c   1.000
_cell.angle_alpha   90.00
_cell.angle_beta   90.00
_cell.angle_gamma   90.00
#
_symmetry.space_group_name_H-M   'P 1'
#
loop_
_entity.id
_entity.type
_entity.pdbx_description
1 polymer ?
#
loop_
_entity_poly.entity_id
_entity_poly.type
_entity_poly.pdbx_seq_one_letter_code
_entity_poly.pdbx_strand_id
1 'polypeptide(L)'
;MTGITNIIEDENGDVYRFAVYNWPLKTEGNQKLAVSKAIKDFYPNSKVSIMNPYMRLARDGMNVIRVESPEFIYIDKSSTSNKCHCCGKEEGKILSCSGCMMAKYCSKECQKHDWIEFNHKEICKHLKMFSTTMM
;
A
#
# COMPACT_ATOMS: atom_id res chain seq x y z
N MET A 1 3.24 13.61 -15.12
CA MET A 1 2.59 12.28 -15.17
C MET A 1 2.71 11.68 -13.78
N THR A 2 1.62 11.63 -13.02
CA THR A 2 1.61 11.01 -11.69
C THR A 2 1.24 9.55 -11.82
N GLY A 3 2.06 8.69 -11.24
CA GLY A 3 1.78 7.27 -11.19
C GLY A 3 2.31 6.66 -9.91
N ILE A 4 1.76 5.51 -9.57
CA ILE A 4 2.18 4.68 -8.44
C ILE A 4 2.85 3.45 -9.03
N THR A 5 4.00 3.08 -8.48
CA THR A 5 4.67 1.83 -8.82
C THR A 5 4.79 0.99 -7.55
N ASN A 6 4.33 -0.25 -7.63
CA ASN A 6 4.33 -1.23 -6.55
C ASN A 6 4.61 -2.62 -7.11
N ILE A 7 4.65 -3.61 -6.22
CA ILE A 7 4.62 -5.02 -6.55
C ILE A 7 3.28 -5.61 -6.12
N ILE A 8 2.82 -6.64 -6.84
CA ILE A 8 1.67 -7.46 -6.47
C ILE A 8 2.08 -8.92 -6.54
N GLU A 9 1.45 -9.74 -5.72
CA GLU A 9 1.61 -11.20 -5.70
C GLU A 9 0.26 -11.82 -6.07
N ASP A 10 0.24 -12.79 -6.97
CA ASP A 10 -0.97 -13.53 -7.33
C ASP A 10 -1.19 -14.76 -6.42
N GLU A 11 -2.26 -15.51 -6.66
CA GLU A 11 -2.60 -16.68 -5.85
C GLU A 11 -1.60 -17.84 -5.97
N ASN A 12 -0.75 -17.84 -7.00
CA ASN A 12 0.31 -18.83 -7.18
C ASN A 12 1.63 -18.41 -6.49
N GLY A 13 1.69 -17.20 -5.94
CA GLY A 13 2.91 -16.62 -5.36
C GLY A 13 3.81 -15.94 -6.38
N ASP A 14 3.35 -15.73 -7.62
CA ASP A 14 4.13 -15.02 -8.63
C ASP A 14 4.08 -13.51 -8.38
N VAL A 15 5.26 -12.88 -8.35
CA VAL A 15 5.42 -11.46 -8.04
C VAL A 15 5.61 -10.65 -9.32
N TYR A 16 4.75 -9.65 -9.51
CA TYR A 16 4.77 -8.77 -10.67
C TYR A 16 4.97 -7.32 -10.26
N ARG A 17 5.71 -6.58 -11.09
CA ARG A 17 5.70 -5.11 -11.00
C ARG A 17 4.37 -4.60 -11.52
N PHE A 18 3.86 -3.58 -10.86
CA PHE A 18 2.57 -3.00 -11.14
C PHE A 18 2.67 -1.47 -11.14
N ALA A 19 2.12 -0.82 -12.16
CA ALA A 19 2.12 0.62 -12.27
C ALA A 19 0.73 1.17 -12.62
N VAL A 20 0.26 2.10 -11.79
CA VAL A 20 -1.00 2.83 -11.98
C VAL A 20 -0.69 4.24 -12.43
N TYR A 21 -1.24 4.65 -13.57
CA TYR A 21 -1.07 5.99 -14.10
C TYR A 21 -2.28 6.87 -13.80
N ASN A 22 -2.16 8.15 -14.13
CA ASN A 22 -3.22 9.16 -13.98
C ASN A 22 -3.85 9.20 -12.58
N TRP A 23 -3.05 8.91 -11.55
CA TRP A 23 -3.54 8.93 -10.17
C TRP A 23 -3.96 10.36 -9.80
N PRO A 24 -5.22 10.58 -9.36
CA PRO A 24 -5.76 11.92 -9.20
C PRO A 24 -5.01 12.62 -8.08
N LEU A 25 -4.35 13.72 -8.44
CA LEU A 25 -3.82 14.65 -7.46
C LEU A 25 -4.98 15.51 -6.94
N LYS A 26 -5.42 15.28 -5.71
CA LYS A 26 -6.24 16.28 -5.00
C LYS A 26 -5.32 17.24 -4.26
N THR A 27 -5.48 18.53 -4.51
CA THR A 27 -4.88 19.61 -3.73
C THR A 27 -5.94 20.18 -2.80
N GLU A 28 -5.80 19.94 -1.49
CA GLU A 28 -6.50 20.69 -0.44
C GLU A 28 -5.40 21.32 0.45
N GLY A 29 -5.23 22.64 0.34
CA GLY A 29 -4.15 23.37 1.02
C GLY A 29 -2.72 22.99 0.52
N ASN A 30 -1.73 23.11 1.42
CA ASN A 30 -0.30 22.81 1.16
C ASN A 30 0.10 21.32 1.30
N GLN A 31 -0.86 20.38 1.34
CA GLN A 31 -0.58 18.96 1.56
C GLN A 31 -0.84 18.08 0.32
N LYS A 32 0.11 17.18 0.01
CA LYS A 32 0.00 16.16 -1.06
C LYS A 32 -0.94 15.02 -0.64
N LEU A 33 -2.25 15.22 -0.72
CA LEU A 33 -3.28 14.23 -0.38
C LEU A 33 -3.23 12.96 -1.27
N ALA A 34 -2.65 13.08 -2.46
CA ALA A 34 -2.60 11.98 -3.44
C ALA A 34 -1.68 10.83 -3.04
N VAL A 35 -0.50 11.16 -2.50
CA VAL A 35 0.50 10.17 -2.05
C VAL A 35 -0.02 9.44 -0.82
N SER A 36 -0.59 10.19 0.10
CA SER A 36 -1.10 9.64 1.35
C SER A 36 -2.32 8.73 1.07
N LYS A 37 -3.21 9.09 0.13
CA LYS A 37 -4.30 8.23 -0.32
C LYS A 37 -3.77 6.94 -0.99
N ALA A 38 -2.77 7.09 -1.87
CA ALA A 38 -2.11 5.96 -2.51
C ALA A 38 -1.49 4.97 -1.51
N ILE A 39 -0.81 5.48 -0.48
CA ILE A 39 -0.22 4.66 0.59
C ILE A 39 -1.33 3.87 1.29
N LYS A 40 -2.46 4.49 1.62
CA LYS A 40 -3.60 3.80 2.27
C LYS A 40 -4.22 2.73 1.36
N ASP A 41 -4.38 3.05 0.09
CA ASP A 41 -5.05 2.20 -0.90
C ASP A 41 -4.17 0.98 -1.27
N PHE A 42 -2.85 1.17 -1.41
CA PHE A 42 -1.87 0.11 -1.67
C PHE A 42 -1.08 -0.27 -0.42
N TYR A 43 -1.74 -0.29 0.74
CA TYR A 43 -1.10 -0.71 1.96
C TYR A 43 -0.73 -2.22 1.88
N PRO A 44 0.42 -2.67 2.41
CA PRO A 44 0.81 -4.07 2.36
C PRO A 44 -0.30 -5.03 2.82
N ASN A 45 -0.43 -6.14 2.10
CA ASN A 45 -1.49 -7.15 2.21
C ASN A 45 -2.89 -6.71 1.74
N SER A 46 -3.05 -5.53 1.14
CA SER A 46 -4.27 -5.18 0.40
C SER A 46 -4.50 -6.17 -0.74
N LYS A 47 -5.67 -6.81 -0.75
CA LYS A 47 -6.14 -7.56 -1.92
C LYS A 47 -6.67 -6.58 -2.97
N VAL A 48 -6.21 -6.75 -4.21
CA VAL A 48 -6.59 -5.88 -5.32
C VAL A 48 -7.07 -6.71 -6.50
N SER A 49 -8.15 -6.27 -7.14
CA SER A 49 -8.58 -6.74 -8.46
C SER A 49 -8.26 -5.65 -9.47
N ILE A 50 -7.59 -6.04 -10.55
CA ILE A 50 -7.19 -5.13 -11.63
C ILE A 50 -8.06 -5.43 -12.85
N MET A 51 -8.79 -4.42 -13.30
CA MET A 51 -9.59 -4.47 -14.52
C MET A 51 -8.75 -3.96 -15.69
N ASN A 52 -8.91 -4.58 -16.87
CA ASN A 52 -8.15 -4.23 -18.08
C ASN A 52 -6.62 -4.12 -17.88
N PRO A 53 -5.95 -5.03 -17.14
CA PRO A 53 -4.51 -5.02 -17.06
C PRO A 53 -3.91 -5.40 -18.41
N TYR A 54 -2.76 -4.82 -18.73
CA TYR A 54 -1.95 -5.32 -19.84
C TYR A 54 -0.47 -5.24 -19.47
N MET A 55 0.31 -6.20 -19.99
CA MET A 55 1.75 -6.21 -19.78
C MET A 55 2.46 -5.24 -20.73
N ARG A 56 3.50 -4.58 -20.21
CA ARG A 56 4.45 -3.79 -20.98
C ARG A 56 5.87 -4.08 -20.52
N LEU A 57 6.82 -3.88 -21.43
CA LEU A 57 8.23 -3.77 -21.09
C LEU A 57 8.50 -2.35 -20.60
N ALA A 58 9.01 -2.23 -19.37
CA ALA A 58 9.51 -0.99 -18.82
C ALA A 58 10.87 -0.62 -19.44
N ARG A 59 11.35 0.59 -19.15
CA ARG A 59 12.62 1.13 -19.71
C ARG A 59 13.85 0.32 -19.30
N ASP A 60 13.77 -0.36 -18.17
CA ASP A 60 14.81 -1.25 -17.66
C ASP A 60 14.69 -2.68 -18.21
N GLY A 61 13.80 -2.91 -19.19
CA GLY A 61 13.59 -4.22 -19.83
C GLY A 61 12.73 -5.18 -19.02
N MET A 62 12.21 -4.78 -17.86
CA MET A 62 11.41 -5.65 -17.00
C MET A 62 9.92 -5.57 -17.34
N ASN A 63 9.21 -6.69 -17.22
CA ASN A 63 7.76 -6.71 -17.37
C ASN A 63 7.09 -5.92 -16.24
N VAL A 64 6.08 -5.14 -16.60
CA VAL A 64 5.22 -4.41 -15.67
C VAL A 64 3.76 -4.55 -16.10
N ILE A 65 2.89 -4.87 -15.14
CA ILE A 65 1.44 -4.76 -15.30
C ILE A 65 1.11 -3.27 -15.28
N ARG A 66 0.63 -2.75 -16.40
CA ARG A 66 0.27 -1.35 -16.54
C ARG A 66 -1.24 -1.16 -16.43
N VAL A 67 -1.63 -0.18 -15.62
CA VAL A 67 -3.01 0.27 -15.48
C VAL A 67 -3.07 1.76 -15.77
N GLU A 68 -3.88 2.14 -16.75
CA GLU A 68 -3.92 3.54 -17.22
C GLU A 68 -4.49 4.50 -16.19
N SER A 69 -5.39 4.04 -15.32
CA SER A 69 -6.13 4.93 -14.43
C SER A 69 -6.71 4.17 -13.22
N PRO A 70 -6.83 4.78 -12.03
CA PRO A 70 -7.22 4.08 -10.82
C PRO A 70 -8.66 3.56 -10.77
N GLU A 71 -9.57 4.04 -11.61
CA GLU A 71 -10.92 3.46 -11.73
C GLU A 71 -10.91 2.00 -12.18
N PHE A 72 -9.79 1.53 -12.75
CA PHE A 72 -9.59 0.13 -13.11
C PHE A 72 -9.09 -0.74 -11.97
N ILE A 73 -9.01 -0.22 -10.74
CA ILE A 73 -8.51 -0.96 -9.59
C ILE A 73 -9.60 -1.01 -8.53
N TYR A 74 -9.89 -2.23 -8.08
CA TYR A 74 -10.73 -2.47 -6.92
C TYR A 74 -9.86 -2.96 -5.78
N ILE A 75 -9.90 -2.28 -4.63
CA ILE A 75 -9.19 -2.68 -3.42
C ILE A 75 -10.21 -3.23 -2.44
N ASP A 76 -10.03 -4.48 -2.03
CA ASP A 76 -10.84 -5.08 -0.98
C ASP A 76 -10.43 -4.51 0.38
N LYS A 77 -11.18 -3.51 0.85
CA LYS A 77 -10.92 -2.84 2.13
C LYS A 77 -11.10 -3.74 3.34
N SER A 78 -11.76 -4.89 3.21
CA SER A 78 -11.89 -5.85 4.32
C SER A 78 -10.59 -6.63 4.58
N SER A 79 -9.75 -6.76 3.56
CA SER A 79 -8.55 -7.62 3.56
C SER A 79 -7.40 -7.16 4.46
N THR A 80 -7.39 -5.90 4.91
CA THR A 80 -6.27 -5.33 5.68
C THR A 80 -6.56 -5.18 7.17
N SER A 81 -7.81 -5.44 7.59
CA SER A 81 -8.26 -5.01 8.91
C SER A 81 -7.56 -5.70 10.08
N ASN A 82 -7.04 -6.93 9.94
CA ASN A 82 -6.41 -7.68 11.04
C ASN A 82 -5.13 -8.45 10.64
N LYS A 83 -4.46 -8.02 9.56
CA LYS A 83 -3.19 -8.65 9.14
C LYS A 83 -1.99 -7.98 9.78
N CYS A 84 -0.99 -8.78 10.12
CA CYS A 84 0.32 -8.27 10.46
C CYS A 84 0.94 -7.59 9.23
N HIS A 85 1.32 -6.32 9.37
CA HIS A 85 1.92 -5.52 8.32
C HIS A 85 3.28 -6.06 7.87
N CYS A 86 4.00 -6.71 8.78
CA CYS A 86 5.31 -7.30 8.50
C CYS A 86 5.23 -8.66 7.81
N CYS A 87 4.29 -9.54 8.18
CA CYS A 87 4.32 -10.94 7.77
C CYS A 87 3.00 -11.47 7.18
N GLY A 88 1.97 -10.62 7.07
CA GLY A 88 0.69 -10.95 6.46
C GLY A 88 -0.24 -11.87 7.25
N LYS A 89 0.22 -12.47 8.36
CA LYS A 89 -0.56 -13.42 9.17
C LYS A 89 -1.72 -12.74 9.91
N GLU A 90 -2.84 -13.45 10.01
CA GLU A 90 -4.06 -13.07 10.74
C GLU A 90 -4.16 -13.85 12.07
N GLU A 91 -3.20 -13.68 12.99
CA GLU A 91 -3.17 -14.45 14.23
C GLU A 91 -2.77 -13.62 15.45
N GLY A 92 -3.48 -13.88 16.56
CA GLY A 92 -3.11 -13.41 17.89
C GLY A 92 -3.51 -11.98 18.23
N LYS A 93 -2.95 -11.48 19.34
CA LYS A 93 -3.16 -10.11 19.80
C LYS A 93 -2.43 -9.14 18.88
N ILE A 94 -3.20 -8.25 18.24
CA ILE A 94 -2.63 -7.26 17.33
C ILE A 94 -2.18 -6.01 18.09
N LEU A 95 -0.94 -5.61 17.84
CA LEU A 95 -0.34 -4.37 18.31
C LEU A 95 -0.44 -3.32 17.19
N SER A 96 -1.00 -2.16 17.48
CA SER A 96 -0.97 -1.04 16.55
C SER A 96 0.29 -0.21 16.71
N CYS A 97 0.84 0.30 15.61
CA CYS A 97 1.88 1.32 15.66
C CYS A 97 1.35 2.54 16.42
N SER A 98 1.99 2.92 17.52
CA SER A 98 1.58 4.08 18.33
C SER A 98 1.75 5.42 17.60
N GLY A 99 2.58 5.48 16.56
CA GLY A 99 2.84 6.70 15.79
C GLY A 99 1.76 7.03 14.76
N CYS A 100 1.32 6.04 13.98
CA CYS A 100 0.34 6.25 12.90
C CYS A 100 -1.03 5.61 13.18
N MET A 101 -1.13 4.68 14.14
CA MET A 101 -2.31 3.89 14.46
C MET A 101 -2.88 3.03 13.31
N MET A 102 -2.24 3.03 12.14
CA MET A 102 -2.67 2.29 10.94
C MET A 102 -1.99 0.93 10.81
N ALA A 103 -0.67 0.86 10.98
CA ALA A 103 0.05 -0.42 10.90
C ALA A 103 -0.24 -1.31 12.11
N LYS A 104 -0.47 -2.59 11.85
CA LYS A 104 -0.83 -3.63 12.81
C LYS A 104 0.21 -4.73 12.80
N TYR A 105 0.55 -5.30 13.95
CA TYR A 105 1.58 -6.33 14.06
C TYR A 105 1.15 -7.44 15.00
N CYS A 106 1.46 -8.69 14.67
CA CYS A 106 1.23 -9.82 15.58
C CYS A 106 2.23 -9.85 16.76
N SER A 107 3.36 -9.14 16.66
CA SER A 107 4.38 -9.11 17.70
C SER A 107 5.25 -7.84 17.65
N LYS A 108 6.01 -7.60 18.73
CA LYS A 108 6.98 -6.48 18.78
C LYS A 108 8.14 -6.69 17.81
N GLU A 109 8.49 -7.94 17.55
CA GLU A 109 9.53 -8.35 16.60
C GLU A 109 9.11 -7.97 15.17
N CYS A 110 7.87 -8.28 14.78
CA CYS A 110 7.31 -7.85 13.49
C CYS A 110 7.27 -6.32 13.36
N GLN A 111 6.90 -5.60 14.42
CA GLN A 111 6.95 -4.13 14.41
C GLN A 111 8.38 -3.61 14.20
N LYS A 112 9.36 -4.18 14.90
CA LYS A 112 10.78 -3.78 14.78
C LYS A 112 11.33 -4.11 13.39
N HIS A 113 10.98 -5.27 12.84
CA HIS A 113 11.41 -5.68 11.52
C HIS A 113 10.83 -4.77 10.43
N ASP A 114 9.53 -4.49 10.46
CA ASP A 114 8.90 -3.53 9.55
C ASP A 114 9.51 -2.12 9.67
N TRP A 115 9.86 -1.70 10.89
CA TRP A 115 10.50 -0.42 11.13
C TRP A 115 11.89 -0.29 10.50
N ILE A 116 12.71 -1.35 10.55
CA ILE A 116 14.12 -1.33 10.14
C ILE A 116 14.28 -1.81 8.69
N GLU A 117 13.71 -2.96 8.34
CA GLU A 117 13.94 -3.64 7.06
C GLU A 117 12.97 -3.16 5.97
N PHE A 118 11.70 -2.91 6.33
CA PHE A 118 10.68 -2.42 5.38
C PHE A 118 10.44 -0.92 5.48
N ASN A 119 11.27 -0.23 6.26
CA ASN A 119 11.36 1.22 6.34
C ASN A 119 10.01 1.90 6.70
N HIS A 120 9.20 1.28 7.58
CA HIS A 120 7.94 1.86 8.04
C HIS A 120 8.14 3.27 8.64
N LYS A 121 9.32 3.59 9.16
CA LYS A 121 9.66 4.92 9.68
C LYS A 121 9.31 6.06 8.72
N GLU A 122 9.56 5.90 7.43
CA GLU A 122 9.29 6.95 6.44
C GLU A 122 7.81 7.02 6.10
N ILE A 123 7.14 5.88 6.00
CA ILE A 123 5.70 5.80 5.68
C ILE A 123 4.85 6.25 6.88
N CYS A 124 5.29 5.97 8.11
CA CYS A 124 4.58 6.26 9.36
C CYS A 124 4.18 7.74 9.48
N LYS A 125 5.05 8.66 9.03
CA LYS A 125 4.80 10.11 9.06
C LYS A 125 3.64 10.49 8.16
N HIS A 126 3.54 9.87 6.98
CA HIS A 126 2.47 10.11 6.01
C HIS A 126 1.14 9.53 6.47
N LEU A 127 1.17 8.38 7.14
CA LEU A 127 -0.03 7.74 7.69
C LEU A 127 -0.62 8.48 8.88
N LYS A 128 0.22 9.07 9.74
CA LYS A 128 -0.21 9.85 10.92
C LYS A 128 -1.17 10.99 10.54
N MET A 129 -1.02 11.57 9.35
CA MET A 129 -1.87 12.65 8.87
C MET A 129 -3.34 12.23 8.71
N PHE A 130 -3.63 10.93 8.59
CA PHE A 130 -4.99 10.40 8.47
C PHE A 130 -5.63 9.99 9.78
N SER A 131 -4.85 9.66 10.81
CA SER A 131 -5.42 9.28 12.11
C SER A 131 -6.05 10.48 12.82
N THR A 132 -5.67 11.71 12.46
CA THR A 132 -6.16 12.96 13.08
C THR A 132 -7.43 13.50 12.40
N THR A 133 -7.74 13.10 11.17
CA THR A 133 -8.93 13.58 10.43
C THR A 133 -10.21 12.76 10.71
N MET A 134 -10.15 11.80 11.64
CA MET A 134 -11.31 11.01 12.08
C MET A 134 -11.66 11.22 13.57
N MET A 135 -11.43 12.42 14.09
CA MET A 135 -12.08 12.92 15.31
C MET A 135 -12.91 14.16 14.96
#